data_AF-A0A424PSA9-F1
#
_entry.id   AF-A0A424PSA9-F1
#
_cell.length_a   1.000
_cell.length_b   1.000
_cell.length_c   1.000
_cell.angle_alpha   90.00
_cell.angle_beta   90.00
_cell.angle_gamma   90.00
#
_symmetry.space_group_name_H-M   'P 1'
#
loop_
_entity.id
_entity.type
_entity.pdbx_description
1 polymer ?
#
loop_
_entity_poly.entity_id
_entity_poly.type
_entity_poly.pdbx_seq_one_letter_code
_entity_poly.pdbx_strand_id
1 'polypeptide(L)'
;MRARLTLPFFICALLFCASFAGCFGDEQEKGKNSAIDFIVYYDTTSGVIEEVMQNNQQVSENGVDVSFDFSYTKSSEGNMLTFYYIPGDGSSTIENNAA
;
A
#
# COMPACT_ATOMS: atom_id res chain seq x y z
N MET A 1 -53.63 -21.40 16.44
CA MET A 1 -52.92 -20.23 15.85
C MET A 1 -51.88 -19.67 16.83
N ARG A 2 -50.77 -20.38 17.09
CA ARG A 2 -49.68 -19.89 17.99
C ARG A 2 -48.30 -19.78 17.32
N ALA A 3 -48.16 -20.26 16.08
CA ALA A 3 -46.89 -20.24 15.35
C ALA A 3 -46.57 -18.90 14.64
N ARG A 4 -47.43 -17.87 14.76
CA ARG A 4 -47.26 -16.58 14.04
C ARG A 4 -46.51 -15.51 14.83
N LEU A 5 -46.39 -15.64 16.17
CA LEU A 5 -45.67 -14.68 17.02
C LEU A 5 -44.20 -15.03 17.25
N THR A 6 -43.78 -16.27 16.99
CA THR A 6 -42.40 -16.72 17.21
C THR A 6 -41.48 -16.31 16.06
N LEU A 7 -42.00 -16.27 14.82
CA LEU A 7 -41.24 -15.89 13.63
C LEU A 7 -40.61 -14.48 13.69
N PRO A 8 -41.32 -13.40 14.08
CA PRO A 8 -40.70 -12.07 14.18
C PRO A 8 -39.61 -12.01 15.26
N PHE A 9 -39.77 -12.73 16.36
CA PHE A 9 -38.77 -12.77 17.43
C PHE A 9 -37.45 -13.41 16.96
N PHE A 10 -37.52 -14.51 16.20
CA PHE A 10 -36.33 -15.14 15.62
C PHE A 10 -35.65 -14.27 14.56
N ILE A 11 -36.41 -13.51 13.76
CA ILE A 11 -35.85 -12.56 12.78
C ILE A 11 -35.14 -11.41 13.49
N CYS A 12 -35.74 -10.84 14.54
CA CYS A 12 -35.10 -9.79 15.34
C CYS A 12 -33.81 -10.28 16.00
N ALA A 13 -33.79 -11.49 16.54
CA ALA A 13 -32.58 -12.09 17.12
C ALA A 13 -31.47 -12.28 16.06
N LEU A 14 -31.82 -12.76 14.86
CA LEU A 14 -30.87 -12.92 13.75
C LEU A 14 -30.27 -11.58 13.31
N LEU A 15 -31.09 -10.54 13.16
CA LEU A 15 -30.65 -9.20 12.78
C LEU A 15 -29.70 -8.60 13.84
N PHE A 16 -29.96 -8.85 15.12
CA PHE A 16 -29.12 -8.38 16.22
C PHE A 16 -27.75 -9.09 16.23
N CYS A 17 -27.72 -10.40 15.95
CA CYS A 17 -26.47 -11.16 15.85
C CYS A 17 -25.65 -10.78 14.60
N ALA A 18 -26.30 -10.44 13.48
CA ALA A 18 -25.63 -10.02 12.25
C ALA A 18 -24.79 -8.74 12.44
N SER A 19 -25.22 -7.83 13.32
CA SER A 19 -24.46 -6.62 13.65
C SER A 19 -23.12 -6.90 14.36
N PHE A 20 -22.96 -8.08 14.99
CA PHE A 20 -21.73 -8.47 15.68
C PHE A 20 -20.81 -9.39 14.87
N ALA A 21 -21.28 -9.93 13.74
CA ALA A 21 -20.49 -10.85 12.90
C ALA A 21 -19.25 -10.18 12.26
N GLY A 22 -19.23 -8.85 12.16
CA GLY A 22 -18.05 -8.08 11.74
C GLY A 22 -17.18 -7.56 12.90
N CYS A 23 -17.64 -7.69 14.15
CA CYS A 23 -16.93 -7.20 15.33
C CYS A 23 -15.97 -8.24 15.92
N PHE A 24 -16.30 -9.53 15.79
CA PHE A 24 -15.38 -10.65 16.05
C PHE A 24 -14.65 -11.08 14.77
N GLY A 25 -14.33 -10.12 13.90
CA GLY A 25 -13.26 -10.36 12.96
C GLY A 25 -12.03 -10.65 13.78
N ASP A 26 -11.41 -11.82 13.56
CA ASP A 26 -10.01 -12.03 13.91
C ASP A 26 -9.31 -10.72 13.55
N GLU A 27 -8.59 -10.12 14.48
CA GLU A 27 -7.58 -9.14 14.08
C GLU A 27 -6.71 -9.97 13.15
N GLN A 28 -6.97 -9.91 11.83
CA GLN A 28 -6.06 -10.42 10.84
C GLN A 28 -4.79 -9.73 11.25
N GLU A 29 -3.89 -10.49 11.87
CA GLU A 29 -2.58 -9.99 12.25
C GLU A 29 -2.07 -9.31 11.01
N LYS A 30 -2.09 -7.96 11.03
CA LYS A 30 -1.62 -7.15 9.93
C LYS A 30 -0.13 -7.44 9.90
N GLY A 31 0.28 -8.41 9.09
CA GLY A 31 1.64 -8.91 9.07
C GLY A 31 1.83 -10.26 9.76
N LYS A 32 1.11 -11.30 9.31
CA LYS A 32 1.56 -12.68 9.52
C LYS A 32 2.98 -12.85 8.96
N ASN A 33 3.96 -12.75 9.85
CA ASN A 33 5.35 -13.19 9.72
C ASN A 33 6.00 -12.90 8.35
N SER A 34 5.99 -11.64 7.90
CA SER A 34 6.84 -11.27 6.76
C SER A 34 8.30 -11.44 7.16
N ALA A 35 9.04 -12.20 6.37
CA ALA A 35 10.49 -12.31 6.53
C ALA A 35 11.19 -10.95 6.33
N ILE A 36 10.52 -9.99 5.69
CA ILE A 36 11.05 -8.67 5.39
C ILE A 36 10.30 -7.63 6.22
N ASP A 37 11.06 -6.90 7.04
CA ASP A 37 10.64 -5.65 7.66
C ASP A 37 10.98 -4.51 6.70
N PHE A 38 9.98 -4.06 5.95
CA PHE A 38 10.14 -3.09 4.86
C PHE A 38 9.98 -1.66 5.37
N ILE A 39 11.11 -0.96 5.51
CA ILE A 39 11.19 0.41 6.02
C ILE A 39 11.91 1.27 4.99
N VAL A 40 11.21 2.29 4.47
CA VAL A 40 11.72 3.21 3.45
C VAL A 40 11.57 4.64 3.95
N TYR A 41 12.66 5.39 3.91
CA TYR A 41 12.65 6.84 4.10
C TYR A 41 12.76 7.55 2.75
N TYR A 42 12.10 8.70 2.64
CA TYR A 42 12.14 9.54 1.45
C TYR A 42 12.24 11.00 1.87
N ASP A 43 13.08 11.76 1.17
CA ASP A 43 13.26 13.19 1.45
C ASP A 43 12.17 14.04 0.77
N THR A 44 11.82 13.70 -0.47
CA THR A 44 10.83 14.42 -1.29
C THR A 44 9.64 13.51 -1.59
N THR A 45 8.44 13.92 -1.18
CA THR A 45 7.19 13.20 -1.50
C THR A 45 6.50 13.70 -2.75
N SER A 46 6.83 14.91 -3.18
CA SER A 46 6.18 15.61 -4.28
C SER A 46 7.08 16.73 -4.77
N GLY A 47 7.03 17.02 -6.06
CA GLY A 47 7.71 18.17 -6.65
C GLY A 47 6.99 18.66 -7.90
N VAL A 48 7.55 19.69 -8.52
CA VAL A 48 7.06 20.28 -9.77
C VAL A 48 8.18 20.18 -10.79
N ILE A 49 7.84 19.71 -11.99
CA ILE A 49 8.73 19.76 -13.15
C ILE A 49 8.53 21.12 -13.83
N GLU A 50 9.61 21.86 -13.99
CA GLU A 50 9.59 23.16 -14.68
C GLU A 50 10.21 23.02 -16.07
N GLU A 51 9.42 23.30 -17.10
CA GLU A 51 9.86 23.26 -18.50
C GLU A 51 9.84 24.65 -19.13
N VAL A 52 10.89 24.99 -19.87
CA VAL A 52 10.95 26.23 -20.65
C VAL A 52 10.84 25.89 -22.14
N MET A 53 9.77 26.38 -22.78
CA MET A 53 9.50 26.20 -24.19
C MET A 53 9.72 27.51 -24.96
N GLN A 54 10.50 27.49 -26.04
CA GLN A 54 10.65 28.61 -26.97
C GLN A 54 10.55 28.13 -28.42
N ASN A 55 9.81 28.83 -29.26
CA ASN A 55 9.62 28.47 -30.68
C ASN A 55 9.18 27.01 -30.88
N ASN A 56 8.27 26.51 -30.04
CA ASN A 56 7.82 25.10 -30.06
C ASN A 56 8.93 24.05 -29.78
N GLN A 57 10.07 24.46 -29.22
CA GLN A 57 11.15 23.57 -28.79
C GLN A 57 11.41 23.72 -27.28
N GLN A 58 11.69 22.61 -26.62
CA GLN A 58 12.10 22.60 -25.21
C GLN A 58 13.55 23.10 -25.11
N VAL A 59 13.74 24.15 -24.31
CA VAL A 59 15.04 24.82 -24.11
C VAL A 59 15.68 24.39 -22.80
N SER A 60 14.89 24.14 -21.76
CA SER A 60 15.36 23.60 -20.49
C SER A 60 14.27 22.85 -19.74
N GLU A 61 14.69 21.95 -18.86
CA GLU A 61 13.86 21.21 -17.91
C GLU A 61 14.56 21.22 -16.55
N ASN A 62 13.80 21.47 -15.49
CA ASN A 62 14.22 21.23 -14.13
C ASN A 62 13.30 20.15 -13.54
N GLY A 63 13.88 18.98 -13.29
CA GLY A 63 13.14 17.80 -12.85
C GLY A 63 12.90 17.76 -11.34
N VAL A 64 12.27 16.66 -10.90
CA VAL A 64 12.08 16.34 -9.48
C VAL A 64 12.92 15.11 -9.15
N ASP A 65 13.85 15.26 -8.20
CA ASP A 65 14.60 14.15 -7.66
C ASP A 65 13.88 13.56 -6.45
N VAL A 66 13.57 12.27 -6.53
CA VAL A 66 13.02 11.48 -5.42
C VAL A 66 14.07 10.44 -5.03
N SER A 67 14.51 10.51 -3.77
CA SER A 67 15.46 9.57 -3.19
C SER A 67 14.76 8.65 -2.21
N PHE A 68 15.05 7.34 -2.31
CA PHE A 68 14.52 6.32 -1.43
C PHE A 68 15.68 5.68 -0.66
N ASP A 69 15.63 5.75 0.67
CA ASP A 69 16.58 5.10 1.56
C ASP A 69 16.00 3.82 2.16
N PHE A 70 16.62 2.71 1.80
CA PHE A 70 16.26 1.36 2.26
C PHE A 70 17.18 0.84 3.37
N SER A 71 18.09 1.65 3.92
CA SER A 71 19.09 1.24 4.92
C SER A 71 18.50 0.61 6.19
N TYR A 72 17.21 0.86 6.45
CA TYR A 72 16.48 0.34 7.60
C TYR A 72 15.63 -0.88 7.28
N THR A 73 15.48 -1.22 6.00
CA THR A 73 14.82 -2.45 5.58
C THR A 73 15.67 -3.65 5.97
N LYS A 74 15.06 -4.65 6.61
CA LYS A 74 15.76 -5.85 7.10
C LYS A 74 15.03 -7.12 6.66
N SER A 75 15.80 -8.20 6.57
CA SER A 75 15.27 -9.53 6.29
C SER A 75 15.73 -10.51 7.38
N SER A 76 14.81 -11.33 7.88
CA SER A 76 15.09 -12.40 8.84
C SER A 76 15.42 -13.75 8.18
N GLU A 77 15.13 -13.91 6.88
CA GLU A 77 15.25 -15.19 6.14
C GLU A 77 16.32 -15.16 5.03
N GLY A 78 17.24 -14.20 5.05
CA GLY A 78 18.37 -14.14 4.11
C GLY A 78 18.71 -12.73 3.62
N ASN A 79 19.62 -12.65 2.66
CA ASN A 79 20.09 -11.39 2.10
C ASN A 79 19.06 -10.80 1.11
N MET A 80 18.88 -9.49 1.18
CA MET A 80 18.22 -8.74 0.11
C MET A 80 19.07 -8.80 -1.15
N LEU A 81 18.45 -9.00 -2.31
CA LEU A 81 19.16 -9.05 -3.60
C LEU A 81 18.88 -7.83 -4.48
N THR A 82 17.63 -7.39 -4.51
CA THR A 82 17.19 -6.34 -5.42
C THR A 82 16.13 -5.46 -4.76
N PHE A 83 16.29 -4.15 -4.91
CA PHE A 83 15.20 -3.17 -4.75
C PHE A 83 14.69 -2.79 -6.13
N TYR A 84 13.38 -2.71 -6.30
CA TYR A 84 12.80 -2.29 -7.58
C TYR A 84 11.67 -1.28 -7.40
N TYR A 85 11.47 -0.46 -8.43
CA TYR A 85 10.42 0.54 -8.51
C TYR A 85 9.73 0.47 -9.87
N ILE A 86 8.39 0.44 -9.86
CA ILE A 86 7.55 0.45 -11.06
C ILE A 86 6.94 1.86 -11.16
N PRO A 87 7.35 2.70 -12.13
CA PRO A 87 6.92 4.10 -12.15
C PRO A 87 5.44 4.33 -12.51
N GLY A 88 4.78 3.35 -13.12
CA GLY A 88 3.35 3.42 -13.45
C GLY A 88 3.00 4.34 -14.63
N ASP A 89 4.00 4.95 -15.28
CA ASP A 89 3.86 5.79 -16.48
C ASP A 89 4.05 5.01 -17.80
N GLY A 90 4.22 3.68 -17.71
CA GLY A 90 4.49 2.79 -18.85
C GLY A 90 5.98 2.63 -19.18
N SER A 91 6.88 3.31 -18.48
CA SER A 91 8.31 3.06 -18.56
C SER A 91 8.70 1.71 -17.92
N SER A 92 9.95 1.31 -18.13
CA SER A 92 10.49 0.07 -17.57
C SER A 92 10.68 0.16 -16.05
N THR A 93 10.55 -0.99 -15.37
CA THR A 93 10.95 -1.14 -13.97
C THR A 93 12.40 -0.70 -13.76
N ILE A 94 12.63 0.06 -12.70
CA ILE A 94 13.95 0.46 -12.24
C ILE A 94 14.39 -0.55 -11.17
N GLU A 95 15.57 -1.14 -11.32
CA GLU A 95 16.11 -2.13 -10.39
C GLU A 95 17.49 -1.68 -9.88
N ASN A 96 17.75 -1.93 -8.60
CA ASN A 96 19.04 -1.69 -7.96
C ASN A 96 19.45 -2.90 -7.12
N ASN A 97 20.74 -3.24 -7.15
CA ASN A 97 21.27 -4.32 -6.33
C ASN A 97 21.25 -3.90 -4.86
N ALA A 98 20.77 -4.79 -3.99
CA ALA A 98 20.66 -4.51 -2.56
C ALA A 98 21.96 -4.83 -1.76
N ALA A 99 23.02 -5.26 -2.45
CA ALA A 99 24.32 -5.63 -1.88
C ALA A 99 25.39 -4.54 -2.04
#